data_AF-A0A1E4FH91-F1
#
_entry.id   AF-A0A1E4FH91-F1
#
_cell.length_a   1.000
_cell.length_b   1.000
_cell.length_c   1.000
_cell.angle_alpha   90.00
_cell.angle_beta   90.00
_cell.angle_gamma   90.00
#
_symmetry.space_group_name_H-M   'P 1'
#
loop_
_entity.id
_entity.type
_entity.pdbx_description
1 polymer ?
#
loop_
_entity_poly.entity_id
_entity_poly.type
_entity_poly.pdbx_seq_one_letter_code
_entity_poly.pdbx_strand_id
1 'polypeptide(L)'
;MSDRSALVELASFIGRSPLASPDPSVRNRALSGMSERMLPRQRRSVGDLLAVVMTLSARTRRMAQEPAKVEIDVFAPGGKRALRLTLGE
;
A
#
# COMPACT_ATOMS: atom_id res chain seq x y z
N MET A 1 -19.70 -34.69 22.56
CA MET A 1 -20.87 -33.80 22.33
C MET A 1 -20.35 -32.46 21.80
N SER A 2 -19.96 -32.32 20.53
CA SER A 2 -19.49 -31.00 20.03
C SER A 2 -19.56 -30.77 18.51
N ASP A 3 -19.22 -31.75 17.66
CA ASP A 3 -19.13 -31.47 16.20
C ASP A 3 -20.44 -31.70 15.44
N ARG A 4 -21.20 -32.72 15.86
CA ARG A 4 -22.47 -33.06 15.18
C ARG A 4 -23.55 -32.00 15.42
N SER A 5 -23.51 -31.28 16.55
CA SER A 5 -24.40 -30.15 16.83
C SER A 5 -24.07 -28.95 15.95
N ALA A 6 -22.80 -28.62 15.75
CA ALA A 6 -22.38 -27.50 14.90
C ALA A 6 -22.73 -27.72 13.41
N LEU A 7 -22.60 -28.95 12.91
CA LEU A 7 -22.99 -29.29 11.53
C LEU A 7 -24.51 -29.25 11.33
N VAL A 8 -25.29 -29.63 12.34
CA VAL A 8 -26.76 -29.53 12.31
C VAL A 8 -27.21 -28.06 12.37
N GLU A 9 -26.54 -27.22 13.16
CA GLU A 9 -26.80 -25.77 13.18
C GLU A 9 -26.48 -25.11 11.82
N LEU A 10 -25.37 -25.49 11.17
CA LEU A 10 -25.03 -25.04 9.82
C LEU A 10 -26.05 -25.49 8.77
N ALA A 11 -26.56 -26.71 8.87
CA ALA A 11 -27.61 -27.20 7.95
C ALA A 11 -28.91 -26.40 8.09
N SER A 12 -29.19 -25.86 9.27
CA SER A 12 -30.34 -24.98 9.55
C SER A 12 -30.04 -23.48 9.39
N PHE A 13 -28.81 -23.12 8.99
CA PHE A 13 -28.38 -21.73 8.94
C PHE A 13 -29.01 -21.00 7.75
N ILE A 14 -29.98 -20.15 8.04
CA ILE A 14 -30.47 -19.14 7.10
C ILE A 14 -29.56 -17.93 7.25
N GLY A 15 -28.67 -17.74 6.27
CA GLY A 15 -27.78 -16.58 6.24
C GLY A 15 -28.57 -15.28 6.27
N ARG A 16 -28.62 -14.62 7.44
CA ARG A 16 -29.24 -13.29 7.65
C ARG A 16 -28.40 -12.16 7.04
N SER A 17 -27.70 -12.44 5.94
CA SER A 17 -26.93 -11.44 5.22
C SER A 17 -27.89 -10.49 4.51
N PRO A 18 -27.71 -9.16 4.63
CA PRO A 18 -28.45 -8.19 3.83
C PRO A 18 -28.34 -8.44 2.32
N LEU A 19 -27.28 -9.12 1.85
CA LEU A 19 -27.09 -9.52 0.45
C LEU A 19 -27.97 -10.71 0.04
N ALA A 20 -28.31 -11.58 0.98
CA ALA A 20 -29.18 -12.74 0.78
C ALA A 20 -30.65 -12.41 1.04
N SER A 21 -30.98 -11.14 1.31
CA SER A 21 -32.34 -10.70 1.55
C SER A 21 -33.24 -10.96 0.33
N PRO A 22 -34.45 -11.50 0.52
CA PRO A 22 -35.45 -11.63 -0.55
C PRO A 22 -35.97 -10.26 -0.99
N ASP A 23 -35.86 -9.24 -0.13
CA ASP A 23 -36.22 -7.86 -0.45
C ASP A 23 -35.12 -7.20 -1.29
N PRO A 24 -35.42 -6.82 -2.55
CA PRO A 24 -34.45 -6.16 -3.42
C PRO A 24 -33.97 -4.80 -2.89
N SER A 25 -34.77 -4.10 -2.08
CA SER A 25 -34.41 -2.80 -1.53
C SER A 25 -33.28 -2.91 -0.49
N VAL A 26 -33.36 -3.92 0.38
CA VAL A 26 -32.35 -4.25 1.39
C VAL A 26 -31.06 -4.70 0.71
N ARG A 27 -31.17 -5.55 -0.31
CA ARG A 27 -30.03 -6.05 -1.09
C ARG A 27 -29.30 -4.92 -1.81
N ASN A 28 -30.05 -4.05 -2.50
CA ASN A 28 -29.46 -2.93 -3.24
C ASN A 28 -28.76 -1.94 -2.30
N ARG A 29 -29.34 -1.64 -1.14
CA ARG A 29 -28.71 -0.80 -0.12
C ARG A 29 -27.39 -1.38 0.37
N ALA A 30 -27.34 -2.70 0.62
CA ALA A 30 -26.12 -3.38 1.02
C ALA A 30 -25.04 -3.34 -0.08
N LEU A 31 -25.43 -3.59 -1.33
CA LEU A 31 -24.54 -3.51 -2.49
C LEU A 31 -23.98 -2.09 -2.71
N SER A 32 -24.82 -1.06 -2.66
CA SER A 32 -24.39 0.34 -2.76
C SER A 32 -23.44 0.73 -1.64
N GLY A 33 -23.71 0.30 -0.41
CA GLY A 33 -22.81 0.58 0.72
C GLY A 33 -21.46 -0.15 0.63
N MET A 34 -21.38 -1.27 -0.09
CA MET A 34 -20.11 -1.95 -0.37
C MET A 34 -19.34 -1.26 -1.50
N SER A 35 -20.02 -0.89 -2.59
CA SER A 35 -19.39 -0.20 -3.72
C SER A 35 -18.88 1.19 -3.30
N GLU A 36 -19.61 1.95 -2.50
CA GLU A 36 -19.18 3.25 -1.95
C GLU A 36 -17.92 3.17 -1.06
N ARG A 37 -17.63 1.99 -0.49
CA ARG A 37 -16.41 1.75 0.29
C ARG A 37 -15.24 1.29 -0.57
N MET A 38 -15.52 0.65 -1.71
CA MET A 38 -14.50 0.20 -2.67
C MET A 38 -14.10 1.29 -3.65
N LEU A 39 -15.00 2.21 -3.97
CA LEU A 39 -14.71 3.36 -4.80
C LEU A 39 -13.78 4.32 -4.05
N PRO A 40 -12.68 4.78 -4.65
CA PRO A 40 -11.83 5.79 -4.03
C PRO A 40 -12.68 7.04 -3.75
N ARG A 41 -12.97 7.28 -2.46
CA ARG A 41 -13.84 8.37 -1.97
C ARG A 41 -13.29 9.77 -2.26
N GLN A 42 -12.08 9.87 -2.77
CA GLN A 42 -11.45 11.13 -3.13
C GLN A 42 -11.46 11.26 -4.65
N ARG A 43 -12.31 12.18 -5.15
CA ARG A 43 -11.97 12.92 -6.37
C ARG A 43 -10.62 13.57 -6.08
N ARG A 44 -9.54 12.95 -6.55
CA ARG A 44 -8.19 13.48 -6.37
C ARG A 44 -8.20 14.91 -6.88
N SER A 45 -7.85 15.85 -6.01
CA SER A 45 -7.73 17.23 -6.45
C SER A 45 -6.63 17.30 -7.51
N VAL A 46 -6.68 18.34 -8.34
CA VAL A 46 -5.57 18.61 -9.27
C VAL A 46 -4.24 18.74 -8.52
N GLY A 47 -4.28 19.28 -7.29
CA GLY A 47 -3.11 19.34 -6.40
C GLY A 47 -2.56 17.97 -6.04
N ASP A 48 -3.41 16.99 -5.71
CA ASP A 48 -2.99 15.63 -5.40
C ASP A 48 -2.36 14.93 -6.61
N LEU A 49 -2.94 15.14 -7.80
CA LEU A 49 -2.37 14.62 -9.04
C LEU A 49 -1.01 15.25 -9.36
N LEU A 50 -0.89 16.57 -9.17
CA LEU A 50 0.38 17.28 -9.36
C LEU A 50 1.44 16.80 -8.37
N ALA A 51 1.09 16.56 -7.11
CA ALA A 51 1.99 16.03 -6.10
C ALA A 51 2.54 14.65 -6.49
N VAL A 52 1.70 13.77 -7.04
CA VAL A 52 2.12 12.46 -7.55
C VAL A 52 3.10 12.62 -8.73
N VAL A 53 2.78 13.47 -9.71
CA VAL A 53 3.65 13.71 -10.87
C VAL A 53 4.99 14.30 -10.46
N MET A 54 5.01 15.26 -9.53
CA MET A 54 6.23 15.86 -9.02
C MET A 54 7.10 14.84 -8.30
N THR A 55 6.49 13.97 -7.50
CA THR A 55 7.20 12.87 -6.81
C THR A 55 7.79 11.87 -7.81
N LEU A 56 7.00 11.47 -8.80
CA LEU A 56 7.47 10.55 -9.85
C LEU A 56 8.60 11.18 -10.68
N SER A 57 8.48 12.46 -11.04
CA SER A 57 9.49 13.22 -11.78
C SER A 57 10.80 13.38 -11.00
N ALA A 58 10.71 13.65 -9.69
CA ALA A 58 11.89 13.74 -8.84
C ALA A 58 12.60 12.38 -8.72
N ARG A 59 11.84 11.28 -8.61
CA ARG A 59 12.38 9.92 -8.56
C ARG A 59 13.05 9.53 -9.87
N THR A 60 12.40 9.75 -11.02
CA THR A 60 12.99 9.44 -12.32
C THR A 60 14.26 10.23 -12.57
N ARG A 61 14.32 11.51 -12.18
CA ARG A 61 15.58 12.28 -12.24
C ARG A 61 16.69 11.63 -11.42
N ARG A 62 16.42 11.19 -10.19
CA ARG A 62 17.43 10.50 -9.37
C ARG A 62 17.88 9.17 -9.97
N MET A 63 16.97 8.43 -10.61
CA MET A 63 17.29 7.15 -11.25
C MET A 63 18.07 7.31 -12.57
N ALA A 64 17.84 8.42 -13.29
CA ALA A 64 18.53 8.69 -14.56
C ALA A 64 19.92 9.34 -14.38
N GLN A 65 20.17 9.96 -13.22
CA GLN A 65 21.49 10.52 -12.91
C GLN A 65 22.46 9.40 -12.54
N GLU A 66 23.71 9.53 -12.96
CA GLU A 66 24.76 8.61 -12.51
C GLU A 66 24.90 8.72 -10.98
N PRO A 67 24.97 7.60 -10.24
CA PRO A 67 25.21 7.63 -8.80
C PRO A 67 26.48 8.42 -8.46
N ALA A 68 26.42 9.22 -7.40
CA ALA A 68 27.58 9.94 -6.93
C ALA A 68 28.61 8.95 -6.35
N LYS A 69 29.82 8.96 -6.91
CA LYS A 69 30.96 8.20 -6.43
C LYS A 69 31.76 9.07 -5.47
N VAL A 70 31.91 8.63 -4.23
CA VAL A 70 32.62 9.38 -3.19
C VAL A 70 33.83 8.57 -2.73
N GLU A 71 35.01 9.15 -2.86
CA GLU A 71 36.25 8.61 -2.30
C GLU A 71 36.63 9.41 -1.05
N ILE A 72 36.80 8.70 0.06
CA ILE A 72 37.21 9.27 1.35
C ILE A 72 38.57 8.68 1.72
N ASP A 73 39.60 9.51 1.75
CA ASP A 73 40.92 9.17 2.29
C ASP A 73 41.11 9.82 3.66
N VAL A 74 41.36 9.02 4.69
CA VAL A 74 41.67 9.48 6.05
C VAL A 74 43.14 9.24 6.31
N PHE A 75 43.83 10.27 6.79
CA PHE A 75 45.26 10.20 7.14
C PHE A 75 45.42 10.33 8.66
N ALA A 76 46.31 9.51 9.23
CA ALA A 76 46.73 9.64 10.62
C ALA A 76 47.58 10.91 10.79
N PRO A 77 47.71 11.45 12.02
CA PRO A 77 48.55 12.62 12.30
C PRO A 77 50.02 12.49 11.83
N GLY A 78 50.53 11.25 11.70
CA GLY A 78 51.86 10.97 11.15
C GLY A 78 51.94 10.93 9.61
N GLY A 79 50.90 11.39 8.89
CA GLY A 79 50.85 11.46 7.43
C GLY A 79 50.63 10.12 6.71
N LYS A 80 50.62 8.99 7.45
CA LYS A 80 50.28 7.68 6.90
C LYS A 80 48.78 7.55 6.70
N ARG A 81 48.35 6.95 5.59
CA ARG A 81 46.92 6.69 5.31
C ARG A 81 46.36 5.70 6.32
N ALA A 82 45.28 6.08 6.98
CA ALA A 82 44.59 5.28 7.99
C ALA A 82 43.42 4.48 7.40
N LEU A 83 42.65 5.10 6.50
CA LEU A 83 41.46 4.50 5.88
C LEU A 83 41.29 5.04 4.46
N ARG A 84 40.88 4.18 3.54
CA ARG A 84 40.33 4.55 2.24
C ARG A 84 38.95 3.93 2.12
N LEU A 85 37.95 4.73 1.77
CA LEU A 85 36.57 4.28 1.66
C LEU A 85 35.97 4.79 0.35
N THR A 86 35.39 3.89 -0.42
CA THR A 86 34.67 4.19 -1.67
C THR A 86 33.18 3.95 -1.44
N LEU A 87 32.35 4.94 -1.72
CA LEU A 87 30.90 4.88 -1.63
C LEU A 87 30.29 5.06 -3.02
N GLY A 88 29.24 4.28 -3.31
CA GLY A 88 28.48 4.41 -4.56
C GLY A 88 28.96 3.50 -5.70
N GLU A 89 29.56 2.34 -5.38
CA GLU A 89 29.68 1.19 -6.30
C GLU A 89 28.42 0.32 -6.29
#